data_AF-A0A9D4BGB8-F1
#
_entry.id   AF-A0A9D4BGB8-F1
#
_cell.length_a   1.000
_cell.length_b   1.000
_cell.length_c   1.000
_cell.angle_alpha   90.00
_cell.angle_beta   90.00
_cell.angle_gamma   90.00
#
_symmetry.space_group_name_H-M   'P 1'
#
loop_
_entity.id
_entity.type
_entity.pdbx_description
1 polymer ?
#
loop_
_entity_poly.entity_id
_entity_poly.type
_entity_poly.pdbx_seq_one_letter_code
_entity_poly.pdbx_strand_id
1 'polypeptide(L)' 'MFLPSCPAGSDDDLEYYVRECGDILGVTTNLAQDKRDAKHILEYIFTQVVEFKKLNQVPVILIV' A
#
# COMPACT_ATOMS: atom_id res chain seq x y z
N MET A 1 -0.65 8.84 38.60
CA MET A 1 -1.52 8.09 37.65
C MET A 1 -1.85 8.98 36.45
N PHE A 2 -0.83 9.44 35.72
CA PHE A 2 -1.05 10.09 34.43
C PHE A 2 -0.56 9.10 33.38
N LEU A 3 -1.50 8.50 32.65
CA LEU A 3 -1.14 7.81 31.42
C LEU A 3 -0.66 8.90 30.47
N PRO A 4 0.62 8.89 30.03
CA PRO A 4 1.02 9.78 28.96
C PRO A 4 0.18 9.36 27.75
N SER A 5 -0.59 10.31 27.23
CA SER A 5 -1.35 10.16 26.00
C SER A 5 -0.41 9.54 24.96
N CYS A 6 -0.62 8.29 24.57
CA CYS A 6 0.07 7.75 23.40
C CYS A 6 -0.19 8.75 22.27
N PRO A 7 0.84 9.39 21.69
CA PRO A 7 0.63 10.25 20.54
C PRO A 7 0.04 9.33 19.46
N ALA A 8 -1.25 9.47 19.22
CA ALA A 8 -1.96 8.61 18.28
C ALA A 8 -1.43 8.96 16.89
N GLY A 9 -0.55 8.10 16.36
CA GLY A 9 -0.08 8.09 14.98
C GLY A 9 0.56 9.39 14.54
N SER A 10 1.85 9.55 14.77
CA SER A 10 2.62 10.55 14.05
C SER A 10 2.68 10.16 12.55
N ASP A 11 2.79 11.13 11.64
CA ASP A 11 2.94 10.86 10.20
C ASP A 11 4.14 9.91 9.93
N ASP A 12 5.15 9.94 10.80
CA ASP A 12 6.28 9.02 10.78
C ASP A 12 5.87 7.55 11.02
N ASP A 13 4.90 7.29 11.92
CA ASP A 13 4.38 5.94 12.17
C ASP A 13 3.62 5.41 10.95
N LEU A 14 2.87 6.28 10.26
CA LEU A 14 2.16 5.92 9.02
C LEU A 14 3.14 5.60 7.90
N GLU A 15 4.20 6.40 7.76
CA GLU A 15 5.21 6.17 6.73
C GLU A 15 5.99 4.87 6.99
N TYR A 16 6.36 4.62 8.25
CA TYR A 16 6.98 3.37 8.65
C TYR A 16 6.06 2.17 8.36
N TYR A 17 4.78 2.24 8.74
CA TYR A 17 3.82 1.18 8.50
C TYR A 17 3.71 0.81 7.01
N VAL A 18 3.59 1.80 6.13
CA VAL A 18 3.48 1.56 4.69
C VAL A 18 4.78 1.00 4.12
N ARG A 19 5.96 1.47 4.58
CA ARG A 19 7.26 0.91 4.18
C ARG A 19 7.41 -0.55 4.57
N GLU A 20 7.08 -0.91 5.81
CA GLU A 20 7.13 -2.30 6.29
C GLU A 20 6.16 -3.19 5.49
N CYS A 21 4.94 -2.72 5.22
CA CYS A 21 4.02 -3.45 4.34
C CYS A 21 4.61 -3.65 2.94
N GLY A 22 5.27 -2.62 2.38
CA GLY A 22 5.96 -2.72 1.10
C GLY A 22 7.06 -3.77 1.09
N ASP A 23 7.79 -3.92 2.19
CA ASP A 23 8.87 -4.91 2.33
C ASP A 23 8.33 -6.33 2.52
N ILE A 24 7.31 -6.51 3.36
CA ILE A 24 6.61 -7.79 3.54
C ILE A 24 6.02 -8.29 2.22
N LEU A 25 5.45 -7.39 1.40
CA LEU A 25 4.92 -7.71 0.07
C LEU A 25 6.01 -7.89 -0.99
N GLY A 26 7.28 -7.57 -0.69
CA GLY A 26 8.40 -7.64 -1.62
C GLY A 26 8.29 -6.63 -2.78
N VAL A 27 7.53 -5.55 -2.60
CA VAL A 27 7.39 -4.52 -3.65
C VAL A 27 8.51 -3.50 -3.60
N THR A 28 9.12 -3.25 -2.44
CA THR A 28 10.24 -2.32 -2.24
C THR A 28 11.45 -2.61 -3.13
N THR A 29 11.68 -3.86 -3.53
CA THR A 29 12.75 -4.26 -4.46
C THR A 29 12.47 -3.86 -5.91
N ASN A 30 11.20 -3.66 -6.27
CA ASN A 30 10.77 -3.22 -7.60
C ASN A 30 10.77 -1.69 -7.75
N LEU A 31 10.92 -0.96 -6.65
CA LEU A 31 11.03 0.50 -6.64
C LEU A 31 12.48 0.94 -6.48
N ALA A 32 12.83 2.02 -7.17
CA ALA A 32 14.12 2.70 -7.00
C ALA A 32 14.29 3.17 -5.55
N GLN A 33 15.52 3.24 -5.06
CA GLN A 33 15.81 3.57 -3.65
C GLN A 33 15.25 4.94 -3.24
N ASP A 34 15.25 5.91 -4.16
CA ASP A 34 14.69 7.26 -3.96
C ASP A 34 13.16 7.34 -4.08
N LYS A 35 12.49 6.21 -4.29
CA LYS A 35 11.02 6.10 -4.44
C LYS A 35 10.42 5.11 -3.47
N ARG A 36 11.07 4.87 -2.34
CA ARG A 36 10.58 3.96 -1.28
C ARG A 36 9.74 4.66 -0.22
N ASP A 37 9.25 5.85 -0.51
CA ASP A 37 8.30 6.58 0.35
C ASP A 37 6.92 5.93 0.28
N ALA A 38 6.12 6.13 1.33
CA ALA A 38 4.79 5.54 1.47
C ALA A 38 3.90 5.78 0.25
N LYS A 39 3.96 6.99 -0.32
CA LYS A 39 3.14 7.37 -1.49
C LYS A 39 3.42 6.50 -2.71
N HIS A 40 4.70 6.30 -3.03
CA HIS A 40 5.12 5.52 -4.21
C HIS A 40 4.82 4.03 -4.02
N ILE A 41 5.01 3.52 -2.80
CA ILE A 41 4.66 2.13 -2.45
C ILE A 41 3.17 1.89 -2.64
N LEU A 42 2.31 2.77 -2.12
CA LEU A 42 0.86 2.68 -2.28
C LEU A 42 0.45 2.78 -3.75
N GLU A 43 1.03 3.70 -4.51
CA GLU A 43 0.74 3.85 -5.95
C GLU A 43 1.07 2.58 -6.73
N TYR A 44 2.21 1.96 -6.44
CA TYR A 44 2.62 0.71 -7.07
C TYR A 44 1.64 -0.42 -6.72
N ILE A 45 1.34 -0.63 -5.44
CA ILE A 45 0.40 -1.67 -4.99
C ILE A 45 -0.97 -1.46 -5.61
N PHE A 46 -1.48 -0.23 -5.61
CA PHE A 46 -2.80 0.09 -6.15
C PHE A 46 -2.88 -0.17 -7.65
N THR A 47 -1.83 0.19 -8.40
CA THR A 47 -1.72 -0.11 -9.83
C THR A 47 -1.78 -1.61 -10.08
N GLN A 48 -0.98 -2.40 -9.36
CA GLN A 48 -0.98 -3.86 -9.46
C GLN A 48 -2.37 -4.46 -9.18
N VAL A 49 -3.07 -3.98 -8.15
CA VAL A 49 -4.42 -4.44 -7.80
C VAL A 49 -5.44 -4.09 -8.90
N VAL A 50 -5.38 -2.88 -9.44
CA VAL A 50 -6.28 -2.43 -10.52
C VAL A 50 -6.01 -3.23 -11.80
N GLU A 51 -4.75 -3.46 -12.16
CA GLU A 51 -4.38 -4.27 -13.32
C GLU A 51 -4.81 -5.73 -13.15
N PHE A 52 -4.59 -6.32 -11.98
CA PHE A 52 -5.08 -7.66 -11.66
C PHE A 52 -6.60 -7.76 -11.81
N LYS A 53 -7.35 -6.74 -11.36
CA LYS A 53 -8.80 -6.71 -11.47
C LYS A 53 -9.29 -6.54 -12.91
N LYS A 54 -8.56 -5.82 -13.77
CA LYS A 54 -8.89 -5.68 -15.20
C LYS A 54 -8.83 -7.00 -15.95
N LEU A 55 -7.95 -7.92 -15.56
CA LEU A 55 -7.79 -9.25 -16.15
C LEU A 55 -8.97 -10.19 -15.83
N ASN A 56 -9.76 -9.88 -14.80
CA ASN A 56 -10.96 -10.62 -14.39
C ASN A 56 -12.24 -9.78 -14.53
N GLN A 57 -12.33 -8.95 -15.57
CA GLN A 57 -13.64 -8.44 -16.01
C GLN A 57 -14.47 -9.61 -16.54
N VAL A 58 -15.04 -10.44 -15.65
CA VAL A 58 -16.19 -11.27 -15.99
C VAL A 58 -17.24 -10.31 -16.51
N PRO A 59 -17.55 -10.32 -17.83
CA PRO A 59 -18.62 -9.50 -18.32
C PRO A 59 -19.89 -10.03 -17.64
N VAL A 60 -20.53 -9.19 -16.81
CA VAL A 60 -21.86 -9.43 -16.22
C VAL A 60 -22.97 -9.48 -17.31
N ILE A 61 -22.56 -9.61 -18.57
CA ILE A 61 -23.35 -9.52 -19.79
C ILE A 61 -23.62 -10.93 -20.37
N LEU A 62 -23.15 -12.02 -19.73
CA LEU A 62 -23.41 -13.40 -20.16
C LEU A 62 -24.55 -14.08 -19.36
N ILE A 63 -25.27 -13.35 -18.51
CA ILE A 63 -26.34 -13.88 -17.64
C ILE A 63 -27.68 -13.14 -17.76
N VAL A 64 -27.87 -12.31 -18.78
CA VAL A 64 -29.17 -11.68 -19.07
C VAL A 64 -29.60 -11.89 -20.51
#